data_AF-A0A430BCA1-F1
#
_entry.id   AF-A0A430BCA1-F1
#
_cell.length_a   1.000
_cell.length_b   1.000
_cell.length_c   1.000
_cell.angle_alpha   90.00
_cell.angle_beta   90.00
_cell.angle_gamma   90.00
#
_symmetry.space_group_name_H-M   'P 1'
#
loop_
_entity.id
_entity.type
_entity.pdbx_description
1 polymer ?
#
loop_
_entity_poly.entity_id
_entity_poly.type
_entity_poly.pdbx_seq_one_letter_code
_entity_poly.pdbx_strand_id
1 'polypeptide(L)'
;MAAWRWIAASGLLAVGAALPAKDAPRERLVPPDGLVAARVGDAAMTVRIDPAMIAMPMLDSAHAALAGLKAGPFPMGFAVGPHVFKGQTAVGSLVLSGTAPFKRRIGWATVPHTEGIAGSLGPGGVPEPLVRFVLRPPVAGERSVTLPMMKSGGLFGEWGASDAMILVDGRPMRLRFDPFHPRTLATAGAAVRLAAAQGGTLSGAAVPVEIAFGIRRPVRMLTLARPLAIGSLMLATLGARTGDYGRTSAIAEAEPDPDEVVVVARGKKADPSRDRLTLGTDMLSRCSSILFDKPARRITLRCA
;
A
#
# COMPACT_ATOMS: atom_id res chain seq x y z
N MET A 1 27.01 84.85 12.57
CA MET A 1 27.34 84.27 11.25
C MET A 1 27.86 82.86 11.51
N ALA A 2 26.99 81.84 11.65
CA ALA A 2 26.49 80.95 10.58
C ALA A 2 27.64 80.32 9.77
N ALA A 3 27.79 79.01 9.59
CA ALA A 3 26.76 77.99 9.42
C ALA A 3 27.24 76.57 9.79
N TRP A 4 26.26 75.79 10.26
CA TRP A 4 26.28 74.37 10.62
C TRP A 4 26.28 73.52 9.34
N ARG A 5 27.24 72.60 9.17
CA ARG A 5 27.25 71.64 8.06
C ARG A 5 26.49 70.38 8.47
N TRP A 6 25.42 70.07 7.75
CA TRP A 6 24.63 68.86 7.88
C TRP A 6 25.35 67.69 7.20
N ILE A 7 25.51 66.57 7.92
CA ILE A 7 25.89 65.27 7.34
C ILE A 7 24.59 64.59 6.90
N ALA A 8 24.38 64.46 5.60
CA ALA A 8 23.30 63.67 5.03
C ALA A 8 23.70 62.18 5.06
N ALA A 9 23.12 61.40 5.96
CA ALA A 9 23.20 59.95 5.93
C ALA A 9 22.14 59.41 4.96
N SER A 10 22.56 59.03 3.75
CA SER A 10 21.72 58.33 2.79
C SER A 10 21.47 56.89 3.27
N GLY A 11 20.31 56.65 3.88
CA GLY A 11 19.84 55.31 4.22
C GLY A 11 19.45 54.53 2.97
N LEU A 12 20.23 53.51 2.61
CA LEU A 12 19.81 52.49 1.65
C LEU A 12 18.75 51.60 2.34
N LEU A 13 17.47 51.83 2.05
CA LEU A 13 16.40 50.89 2.36
C LEU A 13 16.53 49.70 1.42
N ALA A 14 17.13 48.61 1.91
CA ALA A 14 17.07 47.31 1.25
C ALA A 14 15.64 46.78 1.37
N VAL A 15 14.83 47.01 0.32
CA VAL A 15 13.53 46.34 0.16
C VAL A 15 13.83 44.88 -0.19
N GLY A 16 13.87 44.04 0.84
CA GLY A 16 13.89 42.59 0.68
C GLY A 16 12.57 42.14 0.06
N ALA A 17 12.56 41.89 -1.25
CA ALA A 17 11.47 41.17 -1.89
C ALA A 17 11.47 39.73 -1.35
N ALA A 18 10.61 39.46 -0.36
CA ALA A 18 10.31 38.10 0.05
C ALA A 18 9.64 37.39 -1.14
N LEU A 19 10.40 36.55 -1.84
CA LEU A 19 9.84 35.63 -2.83
C LEU A 19 8.80 34.76 -2.11
N PRO A 20 7.58 34.60 -2.65
CA PRO A 20 6.61 33.69 -2.06
C PRO A 20 7.20 32.29 -2.10
N ALA A 21 7.39 31.68 -0.92
CA ALA A 21 7.65 30.26 -0.83
C ALA A 21 6.49 29.56 -1.55
N LYS A 22 6.80 28.91 -2.67
CA LYS A 22 5.85 28.08 -3.40
C LYS A 22 5.59 26.86 -2.52
N ASP A 23 4.69 27.00 -1.56
CA ASP A 23 4.27 25.91 -0.68
C ASP A 23 3.66 24.81 -1.55
N ALA A 24 4.47 23.80 -1.85
CA ALA A 24 3.99 22.59 -2.50
C ALA A 24 2.84 22.02 -1.65
N PRO A 25 1.79 21.45 -2.26
CA PRO A 25 0.70 20.85 -1.50
C PRO A 25 1.26 19.88 -0.47
N ARG A 26 0.99 20.13 0.81
CA ARG A 26 1.39 19.21 1.89
C ARG A 26 0.63 17.89 1.79
N GLU A 27 -0.52 17.90 1.13
CA GLU A 27 -1.43 16.76 1.05
C GLU A 27 -1.82 16.45 -0.40
N ARG A 28 -1.61 15.19 -0.78
CA ARG A 28 -2.17 14.60 -1.99
C ARG A 28 -3.53 14.02 -1.67
N LEU A 29 -4.58 14.58 -2.27
CA LEU A 29 -5.89 13.93 -2.33
C LEU A 29 -5.90 12.95 -3.52
N VAL A 30 -6.27 11.70 -3.25
CA VAL A 30 -6.40 10.63 -4.24
C VAL A 30 -7.88 10.28 -4.38
N PRO A 31 -8.45 10.34 -5.59
CA PRO A 31 -9.86 10.03 -5.83
C PRO A 31 -10.17 8.55 -5.56
N PRO A 32 -11.46 8.16 -5.44
CA PRO A 32 -11.87 6.79 -5.12
C PRO A 32 -11.36 5.71 -6.09
N ASP A 33 -11.20 6.03 -7.38
CA ASP A 33 -10.66 5.12 -8.39
C ASP A 33 -9.12 5.06 -8.42
N GLY A 34 -8.47 5.94 -7.64
CA GLY A 34 -7.03 6.12 -7.58
C GLY A 34 -6.40 6.68 -8.86
N LEU A 35 -7.19 6.99 -9.89
CA LEU A 35 -6.67 7.33 -11.21
C LEU A 35 -6.16 8.77 -11.23
N VAL A 36 -4.95 8.95 -11.74
CA VAL A 36 -4.33 10.26 -11.92
C VAL A 36 -3.66 10.36 -13.27
N ALA A 37 -3.81 11.51 -13.92
CA ALA A 37 -3.01 11.83 -15.09
C ALA A 37 -1.54 11.98 -14.67
N ALA A 38 -0.66 11.38 -15.44
CA ALA A 38 0.77 11.39 -15.22
C ALA A 38 1.54 11.60 -16.52
N ARG A 39 2.79 12.02 -16.39
CA ARG A 39 3.78 12.02 -17.46
C ARG A 39 5.04 11.33 -16.98
N VAL A 40 5.48 10.32 -17.72
CA VAL A 40 6.74 9.59 -17.46
C VAL A 40 7.67 9.83 -18.64
N GLY A 41 8.82 10.44 -18.39
CA GLY A 41 9.61 11.00 -19.49
C GLY A 41 8.76 11.99 -20.29
N ASP A 42 8.57 11.75 -21.58
CA ASP A 42 7.73 12.58 -22.45
C ASP A 42 6.33 11.98 -22.71
N ALA A 43 6.06 10.76 -22.23
CA ALA A 43 4.78 10.08 -22.45
C ALA A 43 3.73 10.49 -21.42
N ALA A 44 2.60 11.04 -21.88
CA ALA A 44 1.40 11.23 -21.08
C ALA A 44 0.64 9.90 -20.93
N MET A 45 0.20 9.59 -19.71
CA MET A 45 -0.47 8.33 -19.39
C MET A 45 -1.35 8.46 -18.15
N THR A 46 -2.23 7.47 -17.94
CA THR A 46 -3.01 7.34 -16.70
C THR A 46 -2.38 6.29 -15.82
N VAL A 47 -2.07 6.66 -14.58
CA VAL A 47 -1.56 5.74 -13.55
C VAL A 47 -2.52 5.68 -12.37
N ARG A 48 -2.43 4.63 -11.56
CA ARG A 48 -3.17 4.52 -10.31
C ARG A 48 -2.28 4.73 -9.10
N ILE A 49 -2.63 5.69 -8.25
CA ILE A 49 -2.10 5.72 -6.88
C ILE A 49 -2.94 4.72 -6.07
N ASP A 50 -2.30 3.69 -5.54
CA ASP A 50 -2.96 2.55 -4.90
C ASP A 50 -2.36 2.31 -3.51
N PRO A 51 -3.15 2.29 -2.42
CA PRO A 51 -2.61 2.08 -1.07
C PRO A 51 -2.02 0.68 -0.86
N ALA A 52 -2.40 -0.32 -1.67
CA ALA A 52 -1.84 -1.67 -1.63
C ALA A 52 -0.50 -1.79 -2.36
N MET A 53 -0.16 -0.79 -3.17
CA MET A 53 1.03 -0.79 -4.01
C MET A 53 2.30 -0.38 -3.26
N ILE A 54 3.41 -0.83 -3.84
CA ILE A 54 4.74 -0.50 -3.36
C ILE A 54 5.12 0.94 -3.77
N ALA A 55 6.05 1.55 -3.05
CA ALA A 55 6.48 2.93 -3.28
C ALA A 55 7.21 3.14 -4.62
N MET A 56 7.79 2.09 -5.21
CA MET A 56 8.36 2.16 -6.56
C MET A 56 7.23 2.09 -7.60
N PRO A 57 7.05 3.12 -8.45
CA PRO A 57 6.08 3.04 -9.55
C PRO A 57 6.36 1.86 -10.46
N MET A 58 5.30 1.15 -10.83
CA MET A 58 5.33 -0.04 -11.66
C MET A 58 4.55 0.21 -12.95
N LEU A 59 5.24 0.21 -14.09
CA LEU A 59 4.62 0.24 -15.41
C LEU A 59 4.59 -1.15 -16.03
N ASP A 60 3.76 -1.35 -17.06
CA ASP A 60 4.01 -2.43 -18.01
C ASP A 60 5.13 -2.07 -19.01
N SER A 61 5.66 -3.08 -19.69
CA SER A 61 6.74 -2.89 -20.66
C SER A 61 6.38 -1.99 -21.84
N ALA A 62 5.12 -1.97 -22.28
CA ALA A 62 4.71 -1.14 -23.42
C ALA A 62 4.74 0.35 -23.04
N HIS A 63 4.19 0.70 -21.87
CA HIS A 63 4.22 2.07 -21.36
C HIS A 63 5.61 2.52 -20.95
N ALA A 64 6.47 1.62 -20.47
CA ALA A 64 7.88 1.93 -20.22
C ALA A 64 8.63 2.27 -21.52
N ALA A 65 8.34 1.55 -22.61
CA ALA A 65 8.92 1.84 -23.93
C ALA A 65 8.42 3.17 -24.50
N LEU A 66 7.11 3.46 -24.40
CA LEU A 66 6.52 4.75 -24.78
C LEU A 66 7.16 5.91 -24.00
N ALA A 67 7.44 5.71 -22.72
CA ALA A 67 8.11 6.69 -21.86
C ALA A 67 9.63 6.84 -22.15
N GLY A 68 10.19 6.06 -23.08
CA GLY A 68 11.60 6.09 -23.43
C GLY A 68 12.52 5.61 -22.30
N LEU A 69 12.01 4.80 -21.36
CA LEU A 69 12.80 4.30 -20.23
C LEU A 69 13.84 3.29 -20.72
N LYS A 70 15.11 3.52 -20.36
CA LYS A 70 16.21 2.61 -20.65
C LYS A 70 16.58 1.84 -19.40
N ALA A 71 16.59 0.52 -19.48
CA ALA A 71 16.95 -0.36 -18.36
C ALA A 71 18.30 0.04 -17.76
N GLY A 72 18.31 0.27 -16.45
CA GLY A 72 19.53 0.50 -15.67
C GLY A 72 20.15 -0.79 -15.15
N PRO A 73 21.27 -0.70 -14.42
CA PRO A 73 22.02 -1.87 -13.94
C PRO A 73 21.33 -2.61 -12.78
N PHE A 74 20.19 -2.10 -12.28
CA PHE A 74 19.46 -2.66 -11.15
C PHE A 74 18.19 -3.35 -11.65
N PRO A 75 18.22 -4.67 -11.89
CA PRO A 75 17.00 -5.40 -12.19
C PRO A 75 16.12 -5.45 -10.95
N MET A 76 14.84 -5.73 -11.15
CA MET A 76 13.91 -5.99 -10.06
C MET A 76 13.34 -7.41 -10.14
N GLY A 77 13.08 -7.98 -8.97
CA GLY A 77 12.33 -9.22 -8.81
C GLY A 77 11.09 -8.95 -7.97
N PHE A 78 9.91 -9.30 -8.47
CA PHE A 78 8.68 -9.27 -7.68
C PHE A 78 8.22 -10.70 -7.38
N ALA A 79 8.12 -11.06 -6.11
CA ALA A 79 7.71 -12.40 -5.71
C ALA A 79 6.27 -12.43 -5.22
N VAL A 80 5.45 -13.32 -5.78
CA VAL A 80 4.09 -13.65 -5.32
C VAL A 80 4.01 -15.15 -5.05
N GLY A 81 4.22 -15.54 -3.80
CA GLY A 81 4.34 -16.95 -3.45
C GLY A 81 5.59 -17.56 -4.11
N PRO A 82 5.46 -18.65 -4.89
CA PRO A 82 6.57 -19.26 -5.63
C PRO A 82 6.88 -18.56 -6.96
N HIS A 83 6.01 -17.67 -7.46
CA HIS A 83 6.23 -16.98 -8.72
C HIS A 83 7.11 -15.75 -8.52
N VAL A 84 8.17 -15.63 -9.33
CA VAL A 84 9.05 -14.46 -9.35
C VAL A 84 9.02 -13.84 -10.73
N PHE A 85 8.57 -12.59 -10.81
CA PHE A 85 8.61 -11.77 -12.02
C PHE A 85 9.92 -11.03 -12.06
N LYS A 86 10.65 -11.19 -13.16
CA LYS A 86 11.80 -10.34 -13.46
C LYS A 86 11.29 -9.08 -14.14
N GLY A 87 11.76 -7.94 -13.67
CA GLY A 87 11.50 -6.65 -14.26
C GLY A 87 12.79 -5.86 -14.40
N GLN A 88 12.68 -4.76 -15.12
CA GLN A 88 13.75 -3.78 -15.28
C GLN A 88 13.43 -2.56 -14.42
N THR A 89 14.46 -1.78 -14.08
CA THR A 89 14.25 -0.48 -13.46
C THR A 89 15.11 0.60 -14.09
N ALA A 90 14.65 1.83 -14.00
CA ALA A 90 15.40 3.02 -14.38
C ALA A 90 15.02 4.18 -13.48
N VAL A 91 15.89 5.19 -13.37
CA VAL A 91 15.49 6.47 -12.78
C VAL A 91 14.87 7.31 -13.89
N GLY A 92 13.60 7.68 -13.73
CA GLY A 92 12.86 8.51 -14.67
C GLY A 92 12.30 9.77 -14.01
N SER A 93 11.95 10.75 -14.84
CA SER A 93 11.13 11.88 -14.41
C SER A 93 9.67 11.46 -14.41
N LEU A 94 8.97 11.74 -13.32
CA LEU A 94 7.55 11.54 -13.15
C LEU A 94 6.90 12.88 -12.82
N VAL A 95 5.79 13.18 -13.48
CA VAL A 95 4.92 14.32 -13.17
C VAL A 95 3.54 13.74 -12.91
N LEU A 96 2.94 14.04 -11.76
CA LEU A 96 1.55 13.69 -11.48
C LEU A 96 0.72 14.97 -11.55
N SER A 97 -0.53 14.89 -11.98
CA SER A 97 -1.42 16.06 -12.03
C SER A 97 -1.50 16.75 -10.65
N GLY A 98 -1.17 18.04 -10.58
CA GLY A 98 -1.10 18.82 -9.33
C GLY A 98 0.21 18.69 -8.54
N THR A 99 1.18 17.93 -9.04
CA THR A 99 2.47 17.67 -8.38
C THR A 99 3.62 18.20 -9.23
N ALA A 100 4.59 18.86 -8.61
CA ALA A 100 5.80 19.30 -9.30
C ALA A 100 6.59 18.09 -9.84
N PRO A 101 7.31 18.22 -10.99
CA PRO A 101 8.14 17.14 -11.51
C PRO A 101 9.12 16.61 -10.46
N PHE A 102 9.24 15.29 -10.34
CA PHE A 102 10.18 14.64 -9.44
C PHE A 102 10.85 13.45 -10.11
N LYS A 103 12.01 13.03 -9.59
CA LYS A 103 12.70 11.82 -10.05
C LYS A 103 12.33 10.64 -9.17
N ARG A 104 12.10 9.49 -9.78
CA ARG A 104 11.88 8.24 -9.07
C ARG A 104 12.48 7.09 -9.83
N ARG A 105 12.88 6.03 -9.11
CA ARG A 105 13.11 4.75 -9.75
C ARG A 105 11.76 4.18 -10.16
N ILE A 106 11.63 3.78 -11.41
CA ILE A 106 10.44 3.21 -12.01
C ILE A 106 10.79 1.79 -12.42
N GLY A 107 9.97 0.84 -12.00
CA GLY A 107 10.06 -0.55 -12.39
C GLY A 107 9.08 -0.87 -13.52
N TRP A 108 9.42 -1.84 -14.35
CA TRP A 108 8.46 -2.41 -15.29
C TRP A 108 8.70 -3.88 -15.55
N ALA A 109 7.62 -4.57 -15.89
CA ALA A 109 7.61 -5.99 -16.23
C ALA A 109 6.65 -6.25 -17.39
N THR A 110 6.78 -7.43 -18.01
CA THR A 110 5.89 -7.85 -19.11
C THR A 110 4.47 -8.13 -18.65
N VAL A 111 4.28 -8.52 -17.39
CA VAL A 111 2.97 -8.74 -16.81
C VAL A 111 2.47 -7.42 -16.20
N PRO A 112 1.36 -6.85 -16.68
CA PRO A 112 0.81 -5.64 -16.11
C PRO A 112 0.36 -5.89 -14.67
N HIS A 113 0.54 -4.89 -13.81
CA HIS A 113 0.04 -4.97 -12.43
C HIS A 113 -1.49 -4.88 -12.38
N THR A 114 -2.06 -4.01 -13.22
CA THR A 114 -3.49 -3.81 -13.36
C THR A 114 -3.81 -3.67 -14.84
N GLU A 115 -4.81 -4.38 -15.31
CA GLU A 115 -5.24 -4.31 -16.70
C GLU A 115 -5.82 -2.92 -17.03
N GLY A 116 -5.52 -2.41 -18.23
CA GLY A 116 -6.07 -1.14 -18.72
C GLY A 116 -5.49 0.15 -18.10
N ILE A 117 -4.46 0.05 -17.25
CA ILE A 117 -3.81 1.21 -16.63
C ILE A 117 -2.30 1.12 -16.89
N ALA A 118 -1.67 2.22 -17.28
CA ALA A 118 -0.27 2.25 -17.66
C ALA A 118 0.69 1.80 -16.55
N GLY A 119 0.27 2.03 -15.30
CA GLY A 119 0.98 1.56 -14.13
C GLY A 119 0.37 2.02 -12.82
N SER A 120 0.97 1.57 -11.72
CA SER A 120 0.51 1.87 -10.38
C SER A 120 1.66 2.18 -9.42
N LEU A 121 1.40 3.01 -8.42
CA LEU A 121 2.36 3.36 -7.37
C LEU A 121 1.67 3.52 -6.01
N GLY A 122 2.40 3.18 -4.95
CA GLY A 122 1.96 3.35 -3.57
C GLY A 122 2.12 4.77 -3.04
N PRO A 123 1.61 5.06 -1.83
CA PRO A 123 1.73 6.37 -1.18
C PRO A 123 3.19 6.77 -0.89
N GLY A 124 4.10 5.80 -0.72
CA GLY A 124 5.53 6.09 -0.64
C GLY A 124 6.17 6.52 -1.96
N GLY A 125 5.47 6.39 -3.09
CA GLY A 125 5.94 6.76 -4.42
C GLY A 125 5.63 8.20 -4.84
N VAL A 126 4.73 8.87 -4.14
CA VAL A 126 4.40 10.29 -4.38
C VAL A 126 5.24 11.20 -3.48
N PRO A 127 5.56 12.44 -3.88
CA PRO A 127 6.42 13.33 -3.10
C PRO A 127 5.73 14.00 -1.91
N GLU A 128 4.40 14.23 -1.98
CA GLU A 128 3.65 14.94 -0.94
C GLU A 128 3.71 14.19 0.39
N PRO A 129 3.97 14.85 1.54
CA PRO A 129 4.19 14.18 2.81
C PRO A 129 2.95 13.47 3.35
N LEU A 130 1.76 13.99 3.04
CA LEU A 130 0.46 13.41 3.38
C LEU A 130 -0.22 12.89 2.12
N VAL A 131 -0.75 11.67 2.17
CA VAL A 131 -1.49 11.06 1.05
C VAL A 131 -2.83 10.55 1.57
N ARG A 132 -3.92 11.19 1.17
CA ARG A 132 -5.28 10.80 1.55
C ARG A 132 -6.00 10.17 0.39
N PHE A 133 -6.37 8.90 0.57
CA PHE A 133 -7.31 8.21 -0.30
C PHE A 133 -8.72 8.53 0.17
N VAL A 134 -9.52 9.14 -0.70
CA VAL A 134 -10.96 9.31 -0.48
C VAL A 134 -11.64 8.04 -0.98
N LEU A 135 -12.32 7.31 -0.10
CA LEU A 135 -13.00 6.07 -0.46
C LEU A 135 -14.49 6.30 -0.73
N ARG A 136 -15.13 7.16 0.07
CA ARG A 136 -16.51 7.62 -0.08
C ARG A 136 -16.73 8.92 0.69
N PRO A 137 -17.85 9.64 0.49
CA PRO A 137 -18.21 10.77 1.32
C PRO A 137 -18.27 10.38 2.82
N PRO A 138 -17.74 11.23 3.73
CA PRO A 138 -17.86 11.00 5.17
C PRO A 138 -19.32 10.93 5.62
N VAL A 139 -19.62 10.04 6.56
CA VAL A 139 -20.94 9.97 7.21
C VAL A 139 -20.85 10.32 8.70
N ALA A 140 -21.99 10.71 9.28
CA ALA A 140 -22.08 11.00 10.71
C ALA A 140 -21.72 9.76 11.55
N GLY A 141 -21.04 9.97 12.68
CA GLY A 141 -20.65 8.90 13.60
C GLY A 141 -19.32 8.20 13.26
N GLU A 142 -18.67 8.54 12.15
CA GLU A 142 -17.35 7.99 11.81
C GLU A 142 -16.30 8.30 12.88
N ARG A 143 -15.51 7.28 13.21
CA ARG A 143 -14.40 7.37 14.17
C ARG A 143 -13.07 7.22 13.45
N SER A 144 -12.07 7.92 13.95
CA SER A 144 -10.69 7.80 13.48
C SER A 144 -9.96 6.71 14.26
N VAL A 145 -9.21 5.86 13.55
CA VAL A 145 -8.19 4.98 14.15
C VAL A 145 -6.84 5.27 13.51
N THR A 146 -5.83 5.47 14.34
CA THR A 146 -4.46 5.74 13.90
C THR A 146 -3.58 4.55 14.23
N LEU A 147 -2.96 3.99 13.20
CA LEU A 147 -2.09 2.83 13.26
C LEU A 147 -0.64 3.22 12.96
N PRO A 148 0.36 2.60 13.60
CA PRO A 148 1.76 2.79 13.23
C PRO A 148 1.99 2.31 11.79
N MET A 149 2.71 3.11 11.00
CA MET A 149 3.16 2.71 9.67
C MET A 149 4.49 1.98 9.77
N MET A 150 4.57 0.78 9.17
CA MET A 150 5.82 0.06 9.06
C MET A 150 6.56 0.44 7.78
N LYS A 151 7.90 0.47 7.86
CA LYS A 151 8.73 0.46 6.66
C LYS A 151 8.77 -0.95 6.08
N SER A 152 8.43 -1.10 4.81
CA SER A 152 8.73 -2.30 4.02
C SER A 152 9.84 -2.00 3.01
N GLY A 153 10.76 -2.94 2.77
CA GLY A 153 11.75 -2.81 1.69
C GLY A 153 13.19 -3.24 1.99
N GLY A 154 13.52 -3.65 3.22
CA GLY A 154 14.87 -4.14 3.56
C GLY A 154 15.97 -3.11 3.30
N LEU A 155 17.14 -3.56 2.82
CA LEU A 155 18.32 -2.71 2.52
C LEU A 155 18.04 -1.62 1.47
N PHE A 156 17.01 -1.78 0.65
CA PHE A 156 16.54 -0.81 -0.35
C PHE A 156 15.26 -0.08 0.13
N GLY A 157 15.15 0.12 1.44
CA GLY A 157 13.96 0.38 2.28
C GLY A 157 12.96 1.48 1.91
N GLU A 158 13.07 2.09 0.73
CA GLU A 158 12.13 3.09 0.21
C GLU A 158 11.27 2.58 -0.95
N TRP A 159 11.46 1.33 -1.41
CA TRP A 159 10.67 0.79 -2.54
C TRP A 159 9.45 -0.01 -2.11
N GLY A 160 9.32 -0.43 -0.85
CA GLY A 160 8.27 -1.33 -0.41
C GLY A 160 6.91 -0.67 -0.20
N ALA A 161 5.91 -1.49 0.17
CA ALA A 161 4.57 -1.02 0.51
C ALA A 161 4.54 -0.28 1.86
N SER A 162 3.64 0.68 1.99
CA SER A 162 3.30 1.33 3.26
C SER A 162 2.24 0.52 3.98
N ASP A 163 2.65 -0.50 4.74
CA ASP A 163 1.73 -1.31 5.54
C ASP A 163 1.55 -0.67 6.93
N ALA A 164 0.35 -0.72 7.50
CA ALA A 164 0.12 -0.47 8.91
C ALA A 164 0.58 -1.66 9.76
N MET A 165 0.71 -1.45 11.07
CA MET A 165 0.98 -2.49 12.05
C MET A 165 -0.22 -2.65 13.00
N ILE A 166 -0.64 -3.89 13.20
CA ILE A 166 -1.55 -4.27 14.28
C ILE A 166 -0.86 -5.29 15.19
N LEU A 167 -1.37 -5.43 16.42
CA LEU A 167 -0.97 -6.49 17.34
C LEU A 167 -2.01 -7.60 17.30
N VAL A 168 -1.54 -8.84 17.11
CA VAL A 168 -2.34 -10.06 17.24
C VAL A 168 -1.62 -10.93 18.25
N ASP A 169 -2.27 -11.16 19.40
CA ASP A 169 -1.68 -11.88 20.55
C ASP A 169 -0.32 -11.27 20.97
N GLY A 170 -0.29 -9.94 21.13
CA GLY A 170 0.93 -9.19 21.50
C GLY A 170 2.02 -9.14 20.42
N ARG A 171 1.84 -9.78 19.26
CA ARG A 171 2.85 -9.85 18.20
C ARG A 171 2.48 -8.98 17.00
N PRO A 172 3.43 -8.25 16.39
CA PRO A 172 3.15 -7.40 15.23
C PRO A 172 2.71 -8.23 14.02
N MET A 173 1.76 -7.69 13.27
CA MET A 173 1.28 -8.22 11.99
C MET A 173 1.08 -7.06 11.02
N ARG A 174 1.44 -7.28 9.75
CA ARG A 174 1.24 -6.26 8.71
C ARG A 174 -0.23 -6.16 8.36
N LEU A 175 -0.72 -4.94 8.28
CA LEU A 175 -2.04 -4.60 7.79
C LEU A 175 -1.90 -3.77 6.51
N ARG A 176 -2.35 -4.32 5.40
CA ARG A 176 -2.42 -3.63 4.11
C ARG A 176 -3.85 -3.18 3.84
N PHE A 177 -3.99 -2.09 3.09
CA PHE A 177 -5.28 -1.60 2.61
C PHE A 177 -5.34 -1.72 1.10
N ASP A 178 -6.37 -2.38 0.59
CA ASP A 178 -6.56 -2.64 -0.84
C ASP A 178 -8.02 -2.36 -1.22
N PRO A 179 -8.37 -1.09 -1.50
CA PRO A 179 -9.73 -0.70 -1.86
C PRO A 179 -10.10 -1.11 -3.30
N PHE A 180 -9.21 -1.80 -4.03
CA PHE A 180 -9.49 -2.30 -5.37
C PHE A 180 -9.68 -3.81 -5.40
N HIS A 181 -9.35 -4.49 -4.30
CA HIS A 181 -9.61 -5.91 -4.13
C HIS A 181 -10.94 -6.14 -3.38
N PRO A 182 -11.85 -7.00 -3.90
CA PRO A 182 -13.20 -7.16 -3.34
C PRO A 182 -13.27 -7.82 -1.97
N ARG A 183 -12.20 -8.51 -1.56
CA ARG A 183 -12.19 -9.35 -0.34
C ARG A 183 -11.04 -9.02 0.58
N THR A 184 -11.30 -9.12 1.88
CA THR A 184 -10.30 -9.11 2.92
C THR A 184 -9.61 -10.47 3.00
N LEU A 185 -8.27 -10.47 2.93
CA LEU A 185 -7.45 -11.67 2.78
C LEU A 185 -6.29 -11.73 3.78
N ALA A 186 -5.97 -12.93 4.26
CA ALA A 186 -4.78 -13.22 5.04
C ALA A 186 -3.85 -14.20 4.31
N THR A 187 -2.53 -14.00 4.45
CA THR A 187 -1.55 -15.06 4.13
C THR A 187 -1.76 -16.27 5.05
N ALA A 188 -1.25 -17.45 4.68
CA ALA A 188 -1.47 -18.67 5.46
C ALA A 188 -0.98 -18.52 6.91
N GLY A 189 0.21 -17.97 7.12
CA GLY A 189 0.76 -17.70 8.45
C GLY A 189 -0.07 -16.68 9.26
N ALA A 190 -0.55 -15.62 8.61
CA ALA A 190 -1.44 -14.65 9.25
C ALA A 190 -2.77 -15.30 9.65
N ALA A 191 -3.36 -16.13 8.79
CA ALA A 191 -4.60 -16.86 9.08
C ALA A 191 -4.44 -17.80 10.27
N VAL A 192 -3.34 -18.56 10.35
CA VAL A 192 -3.03 -19.43 11.49
C VAL A 192 -2.94 -18.64 12.79
N ARG A 193 -2.24 -17.50 12.77
CA ARG A 193 -2.12 -16.62 13.95
C ARG A 193 -3.45 -16.02 14.38
N LEU A 194 -4.24 -15.55 13.41
CA LEU A 194 -5.57 -15.02 13.69
C LEU A 194 -6.49 -16.10 14.27
N ALA A 195 -6.46 -17.30 13.70
CA ALA A 195 -7.25 -18.42 14.20
C ALA A 195 -6.87 -18.82 15.63
N ALA A 196 -5.57 -18.89 15.93
CA ALA A 196 -5.11 -19.18 17.29
C ALA A 196 -5.53 -18.09 18.29
N ALA A 197 -5.36 -16.81 17.92
CA ALA A 197 -5.68 -15.69 18.80
C ALA A 197 -7.20 -15.51 19.02
N GLN A 198 -8.01 -15.81 18.01
CA GLN A 198 -9.44 -15.45 17.96
C GLN A 198 -10.40 -16.63 17.91
N GLY A 199 -9.91 -17.87 17.97
CA GLY A 199 -10.73 -19.08 17.84
C GLY A 199 -11.28 -19.23 16.42
N GLY A 200 -10.39 -19.38 15.45
CA GLY A 200 -10.77 -19.42 14.03
C GLY A 200 -11.00 -20.83 13.49
N THR A 201 -11.96 -20.96 12.58
CA THR A 201 -12.26 -22.19 11.83
C THR A 201 -12.25 -21.94 10.32
N LEU A 202 -11.73 -22.91 9.56
CA LEU A 202 -11.85 -22.92 8.11
C LEU A 202 -13.15 -23.59 7.67
N SER A 203 -13.72 -23.10 6.58
CA SER A 203 -14.92 -23.68 5.98
C SER A 203 -14.90 -23.55 4.46
N GLY A 204 -15.69 -24.42 3.81
CA GLY A 204 -15.89 -24.46 2.38
C GLY A 204 -14.67 -24.93 1.57
N ALA A 205 -14.92 -25.19 0.29
CA ALA A 205 -13.88 -25.54 -0.67
C ALA A 205 -12.95 -24.34 -0.95
N ALA A 206 -11.70 -24.63 -1.31
CA ALA A 206 -10.76 -23.61 -1.73
C ALA A 206 -11.19 -23.01 -3.07
N VAL A 207 -11.37 -21.68 -3.11
CA VAL A 207 -11.70 -20.94 -4.34
C VAL A 207 -10.50 -20.14 -4.83
N PRO A 208 -10.25 -20.08 -6.15
CA PRO A 208 -9.15 -19.29 -6.70
C PRO A 208 -9.48 -17.78 -6.62
N VAL A 209 -8.66 -17.03 -5.91
CA VAL A 209 -8.78 -15.56 -5.76
C VAL A 209 -7.51 -14.90 -6.28
N GLU A 210 -7.66 -13.88 -7.14
CA GLU A 210 -6.52 -13.10 -7.62
C GLU A 210 -5.85 -12.33 -6.47
N ILE A 211 -4.53 -12.38 -6.37
CA ILE A 211 -3.78 -11.69 -5.30
C ILE A 211 -3.01 -10.48 -5.85
N ALA A 212 -2.39 -10.63 -7.01
CA ALA A 212 -1.69 -9.56 -7.75
C ALA A 212 -1.24 -10.09 -9.13
N PHE A 213 -1.09 -9.22 -10.13
CA PHE A 213 -0.53 -9.56 -11.45
C PHE A 213 -1.25 -10.75 -12.14
N GLY A 214 -2.57 -10.85 -12.02
CA GLY A 214 -3.34 -11.98 -12.56
C GLY A 214 -3.16 -13.32 -11.83
N ILE A 215 -2.33 -13.37 -10.78
CA ILE A 215 -2.02 -14.60 -10.07
C ILE A 215 -3.15 -14.93 -9.12
N ARG A 216 -3.81 -16.05 -9.38
CA ARG A 216 -4.86 -16.59 -8.52
C ARG A 216 -4.31 -17.61 -7.53
N ARG A 217 -4.69 -17.51 -6.26
CA ARG A 217 -4.30 -18.42 -5.18
C ARG A 217 -5.52 -19.05 -4.51
N PRO A 218 -5.41 -20.30 -4.04
CA PRO A 218 -6.50 -20.95 -3.32
C PRO A 218 -6.72 -20.25 -1.98
N VAL A 219 -7.98 -19.86 -1.75
CA VAL A 219 -8.46 -19.21 -0.53
C VAL A 219 -9.64 -19.99 0.01
N ARG A 220 -9.65 -20.22 1.32
CA ARG A 220 -10.80 -20.77 2.06
C ARG A 220 -11.36 -19.72 3.01
N MET A 221 -12.61 -19.86 3.41
CA MET A 221 -13.21 -18.93 4.36
C MET A 221 -12.69 -19.24 5.77
N LEU A 222 -12.20 -18.22 6.46
CA LEU A 222 -11.84 -18.26 7.88
C LEU A 222 -12.89 -17.47 8.66
N THR A 223 -13.55 -18.12 9.61
CA THR A 223 -14.47 -17.50 10.56
C THR A 223 -13.79 -17.41 11.91
N LEU A 224 -13.85 -16.24 12.56
CA LEU A 224 -13.27 -16.00 13.88
C LEU A 224 -14.38 -16.00 14.94
N ALA A 225 -14.24 -16.83 15.98
CA ALA A 225 -15.17 -16.84 17.10
C ALA A 225 -15.20 -15.49 17.85
N ARG A 226 -14.05 -14.82 17.94
CA ARG A 226 -13.92 -13.44 18.43
C ARG A 226 -13.54 -12.52 17.27
N PRO A 227 -14.39 -11.57 16.85
CA PRO A 227 -14.03 -10.64 15.79
C PRO A 227 -12.74 -9.88 16.11
N LEU A 228 -11.87 -9.73 15.11
CA LEU A 228 -10.69 -8.87 15.22
C LEU A 228 -11.13 -7.41 15.06
N ALA A 229 -10.92 -6.60 16.11
CA ALA A 229 -11.16 -5.17 16.07
C ALA A 229 -9.99 -4.40 15.44
N ILE A 230 -10.28 -3.53 14.47
CA ILE A 230 -9.35 -2.54 13.91
C ILE A 230 -10.05 -1.18 13.94
N GLY A 231 -9.89 -0.46 15.04
CA GLY A 231 -10.69 0.75 15.28
C GLY A 231 -12.17 0.40 15.42
N SER A 232 -13.03 1.00 14.59
CA SER A 232 -14.46 0.68 14.49
C SER A 232 -14.77 -0.52 13.59
N LEU A 233 -13.80 -1.03 12.85
CA LEU A 233 -13.99 -2.20 12.00
C LEU A 233 -13.94 -3.48 12.83
N MET A 234 -14.92 -4.37 12.63
CA MET A 234 -14.99 -5.68 13.26
C MET A 234 -14.89 -6.76 12.18
N LEU A 235 -13.77 -7.48 12.15
CA LEU A 235 -13.53 -8.55 11.18
C LEU A 235 -13.88 -9.90 11.80
N ALA A 236 -15.03 -10.45 11.42
CA ALA A 236 -15.47 -11.79 11.86
C ALA A 236 -15.13 -12.88 10.84
N THR A 237 -15.04 -12.54 9.56
CA THR A 237 -14.80 -13.48 8.46
C THR A 237 -13.80 -12.91 7.47
N LEU A 238 -12.91 -13.73 6.92
CA LEU A 238 -11.95 -13.33 5.91
C LEU A 238 -11.50 -14.52 5.05
N GLY A 239 -10.92 -14.25 3.88
CA GLY A 239 -10.27 -15.30 3.10
C GLY A 239 -8.89 -15.66 3.65
N ALA A 240 -8.65 -16.92 3.95
CA ALA A 240 -7.35 -17.47 4.29
C ALA A 240 -6.71 -18.16 3.08
N ARG A 241 -5.52 -17.69 2.65
CA ARG A 241 -4.73 -18.38 1.63
C ARG A 241 -4.21 -19.70 2.20
N THR A 242 -4.47 -20.81 1.52
CA THR A 242 -4.14 -22.15 2.06
C THR A 242 -2.71 -22.62 1.77
N GLY A 243 -2.02 -22.00 0.80
CA GLY A 243 -0.73 -22.47 0.28
C GLY A 243 0.36 -21.42 0.10
N ASP A 244 0.40 -20.35 0.91
CA ASP A 244 1.35 -19.25 0.76
C ASP A 244 2.08 -18.85 2.03
N TYR A 245 3.41 -18.95 2.00
CA TYR A 245 4.30 -18.61 3.12
C TYR A 245 3.86 -19.27 4.44
N GLY A 246 3.40 -20.51 4.36
CA GLY A 246 2.84 -21.28 5.47
C GLY A 246 1.82 -22.30 4.96
N ARG A 247 1.20 -23.01 5.89
CA ARG A 247 0.06 -23.92 5.63
C ARG A 247 -1.01 -23.62 6.66
N THR A 248 -2.28 -23.73 6.26
CA THR A 248 -3.41 -23.52 7.16
C THR A 248 -3.86 -24.80 7.87
N SER A 249 -3.11 -25.90 7.75
CA SER A 249 -3.41 -27.20 8.36
C SER A 249 -3.42 -27.19 9.90
N ALA A 250 -3.00 -26.08 10.53
CA ALA A 250 -3.08 -25.88 11.97
C ALA A 250 -4.37 -25.18 12.42
N ILE A 251 -5.23 -24.80 11.47
CA ILE A 251 -6.54 -24.19 11.75
C ILE A 251 -7.58 -25.31 11.76
N ALA A 252 -8.50 -25.29 12.73
CA ALA A 252 -9.57 -26.28 12.82
C ALA A 252 -10.55 -26.15 11.65
N GLU A 253 -11.08 -27.27 11.19
CA GLU A 253 -12.19 -27.32 10.23
C GLU A 253 -13.52 -27.11 10.95
N ALA A 254 -14.41 -26.30 10.36
CA ALA A 254 -15.76 -26.11 10.89
C ALA A 254 -16.62 -27.38 10.74
N GLU A 255 -16.39 -28.12 9.67
CA GLU A 255 -16.98 -29.43 9.39
C GLU A 255 -15.83 -30.41 9.19
N PRO A 256 -15.38 -31.12 10.24
CA PRO A 256 -14.30 -32.09 10.13
C PRO A 256 -14.72 -33.23 9.20
N ASP A 257 -13.97 -33.45 8.13
CA ASP A 257 -14.12 -34.65 7.32
C ASP A 257 -13.48 -35.83 8.08
N PRO A 258 -14.27 -36.84 8.53
CA PRO A 258 -13.74 -37.96 9.31
C PRO A 258 -12.73 -38.82 8.52
N ASP A 259 -12.69 -38.68 7.20
CA ASP A 259 -11.79 -39.41 6.31
C ASP A 259 -10.58 -38.56 5.85
N GLU A 260 -10.43 -37.31 6.32
CA GLU A 260 -9.33 -36.44 5.91
C GLU A 260 -7.98 -36.85 6.53
N VAL A 261 -7.09 -37.38 5.69
CA VAL A 261 -5.69 -37.61 6.06
C VAL A 261 -4.93 -36.28 6.03
N VAL A 262 -4.79 -35.65 7.20
CA VAL A 262 -3.99 -34.43 7.35
C VAL A 262 -2.49 -34.78 7.24
N VAL A 263 -1.91 -34.62 6.05
CA VAL A 263 -0.46 -34.74 5.85
C VAL A 263 0.25 -33.51 6.41
N VAL A 264 0.69 -33.59 7.66
CA VAL A 264 1.56 -32.58 8.29
C VAL A 264 2.98 -32.71 7.75
N ALA A 265 3.21 -32.35 6.49
CA ALA A 265 4.59 -32.23 6.02
C ALA A 265 5.24 -31.02 6.72
N ARG A 266 6.40 -31.23 7.34
CA ARG A 266 7.23 -30.17 7.95
C ARG A 266 7.75 -29.25 6.84
N GLY A 267 6.98 -28.22 6.50
CA GLY A 267 7.40 -27.16 5.59
C GLY A 267 8.51 -26.29 6.20
N LYS A 268 9.18 -25.47 5.37
CA LYS A 268 10.11 -24.42 5.84
C LYS A 268 9.46 -23.64 6.99
N LYS A 269 10.24 -23.34 8.04
CA LYS A 269 9.82 -22.58 9.22
C LYS A 269 9.01 -21.35 8.77
N ALA A 270 7.80 -21.19 9.30
CA ALA A 270 6.97 -20.03 9.03
C ALA A 270 7.78 -18.76 9.35
N ASP A 271 7.75 -17.78 8.44
CA ASP A 271 8.45 -16.50 8.58
C ASP A 271 7.40 -15.43 8.92
N PRO A 272 7.22 -15.06 10.21
CA PRO A 272 6.18 -14.12 10.63
C PRO A 272 6.36 -12.72 10.02
N SER A 273 7.55 -12.41 9.49
CA SER A 273 7.79 -11.12 8.82
C SER A 273 7.00 -10.99 7.51
N ARG A 274 6.49 -12.11 6.96
CA ARG A 274 5.67 -12.19 5.75
C ARG A 274 4.17 -12.29 6.05
N ASP A 275 3.78 -12.39 7.31
CA ASP A 275 2.37 -12.42 7.71
C ASP A 275 1.72 -11.08 7.40
N ARG A 276 0.63 -11.14 6.64
CA ARG A 276 -0.09 -9.95 6.21
C ARG A 276 -1.59 -10.22 6.16
N LEU A 277 -2.33 -9.33 6.81
CA LEU A 277 -3.75 -9.12 6.62
C LEU A 277 -3.93 -7.97 5.61
N THR A 278 -4.79 -8.15 4.61
CA THR A 278 -5.12 -7.14 3.61
C THR A 278 -6.61 -6.86 3.70
N LEU A 279 -7.02 -5.63 4.02
CA LEU A 279 -8.42 -5.23 4.02
C LEU A 279 -8.86 -4.88 2.60
N GLY A 280 -9.88 -5.59 2.12
CA GLY A 280 -10.53 -5.34 0.83
C GLY A 280 -11.68 -4.34 0.94
N THR A 281 -12.41 -4.14 -0.14
CA THR A 281 -13.60 -3.27 -0.18
C THR A 281 -14.74 -3.76 0.70
N ASP A 282 -14.86 -5.07 0.92
CA ASP A 282 -15.78 -5.68 1.88
C ASP A 282 -15.70 -5.04 3.28
N MET A 283 -14.49 -4.65 3.71
CA MET A 283 -14.26 -3.91 4.95
C MET A 283 -14.11 -2.41 4.75
N LEU A 284 -13.37 -2.00 3.70
CA LEU A 284 -13.01 -0.59 3.48
C LEU A 284 -14.19 0.27 2.99
N SER A 285 -15.26 -0.32 2.47
CA SER A 285 -16.51 0.40 2.16
C SER A 285 -17.14 1.08 3.38
N ARG A 286 -16.78 0.66 4.60
CA ARG A 286 -17.17 1.33 5.85
C ARG A 286 -16.36 2.57 6.17
N CYS A 287 -15.28 2.82 5.44
CA CYS A 287 -14.39 3.95 5.68
C CYS A 287 -14.58 5.05 4.64
N SER A 288 -14.52 6.32 5.05
CA SER A 288 -14.51 7.46 4.12
C SER A 288 -13.12 7.77 3.58
N SER A 289 -12.07 7.48 4.37
CA SER A 289 -10.71 7.79 3.96
C SER A 289 -9.64 6.96 4.66
N ILE A 290 -8.50 6.89 3.97
CA ILE A 290 -7.22 6.39 4.49
C ILE A 290 -6.20 7.52 4.32
N LEU A 291 -5.57 7.96 5.40
CA LEU A 291 -4.51 8.98 5.38
C LEU A 291 -3.17 8.35 5.73
N PHE A 292 -2.20 8.47 4.84
CA PHE A 292 -0.81 8.13 5.10
C PHE A 292 -0.03 9.39 5.46
N ASP A 293 0.40 9.49 6.71
CA ASP A 293 1.31 10.53 7.19
C ASP A 293 2.74 9.96 7.22
N LYS A 294 3.51 10.27 6.17
CA LYS A 294 4.86 9.71 6.00
C LYS A 294 5.84 10.26 7.05
N PRO A 295 5.89 11.58 7.33
CA PRO A 295 6.74 12.11 8.40
C PRO A 295 6.44 11.52 9.78
N ALA A 296 5.16 11.45 10.17
CA ALA A 296 4.78 10.94 11.48
C ALA A 296 4.80 9.40 11.57
N ARG A 297 4.97 8.71 10.44
CA ARG A 297 4.89 7.24 10.30
C ARG A 297 3.57 6.69 10.84
N ARG A 298 2.46 7.27 10.39
CA ARG A 298 1.11 6.92 10.83
C ARG A 298 0.19 6.69 9.63
N ILE A 299 -0.74 5.75 9.78
CA ILE A 299 -1.86 5.57 8.86
C ILE A 299 -3.15 5.77 9.65
N THR A 300 -4.00 6.68 9.20
CA THR A 300 -5.28 6.99 9.86
C THR A 300 -6.43 6.55 8.98
N LEU A 301 -7.33 5.73 9.52
CA LEU A 301 -8.60 5.38 8.89
C LEU A 301 -9.71 6.21 9.52
N ARG A 302 -10.71 6.61 8.73
CA ARG A 302 -11.98 7.15 9.23
C ARG A 302 -13.11 6.23 8.81
N CYS A 303 -13.73 5.54 9.76
CA CYS A 303 -14.72 4.48 9.48
C CYS A 303 -15.91 4.51 10.44
N ALA A 304 -17.05 4.01 9.97
CA ALA A 304 -18.30 3.83 10.72
C ALA A 304 -18.50 2.38 11.18
#